data_AF-A0A7S7T9F1-F1
#
_entry.id   AF-A0A7S7T9F1-F1
#
_cell.length_a   1.000
_cell.length_b   1.000
_cell.length_c   1.000
_cell.angle_alpha   90.00
_cell.angle_beta   90.00
_cell.angle_gamma   90.00
#
_symmetry.space_group_name_H-M   'P 1'
#
loop_
_entity.id
_entity.type
_entity.pdbx_description
1 polymer ?
#
loop_
_entity_poly.entity_id
_entity_poly.type
_entity_poly.pdbx_seq_one_letter_code
_entity_poly.pdbx_strand_id
1 'polypeptide(L)'
;MNAAVLRQPDIGLPAHPNELDRRRIERALGSRKRYRYVSPIVSGVTGGYLVESPCCSRNIDAEGGVIDVALLHHDAAGASWKLFRKDHKTGAWELHGVHQRLASATDVLNADPERVFWQ
;
A
#
# COMPACT_ATOMS: atom_id res chain seq x y z
N MET A 1 -34.47 -27.74 2.32
CA MET A 1 -33.74 -26.92 3.31
C MET A 1 -32.26 -27.19 3.06
N ASN A 2 -31.58 -26.32 2.31
CA ASN A 2 -30.16 -26.54 1.97
C ASN A 2 -29.30 -25.85 3.02
N ALA A 3 -28.61 -26.66 3.82
CA ALA A 3 -27.64 -26.18 4.79
C ALA A 3 -26.46 -25.54 4.06
N ALA A 4 -26.23 -24.25 4.30
CA ALA A 4 -25.04 -23.55 3.83
C ALA A 4 -23.83 -24.17 4.52
N VAL A 5 -22.99 -24.88 3.75
CA VAL A 5 -21.68 -25.34 4.20
C VAL A 5 -20.84 -24.08 4.44
N LEU A 6 -20.66 -23.73 5.71
CA LEU A 6 -19.68 -22.75 6.15
C LEU A 6 -18.30 -23.29 5.76
N ARG A 7 -17.69 -22.71 4.72
CA ARG A 7 -16.27 -22.94 4.40
C ARG A 7 -15.47 -22.51 5.62
N GLN A 8 -14.82 -23.46 6.28
CA GLN A 8 -13.79 -23.16 7.26
C GLN A 8 -12.69 -22.35 6.56
N PRO A 9 -12.24 -21.22 7.14
CA PRO A 9 -11.11 -20.51 6.59
C PRO A 9 -9.89 -21.42 6.75
N ASP A 10 -9.25 -21.74 5.62
CA ASP A 10 -7.95 -22.40 5.60
C ASP A 10 -7.01 -21.60 6.51
N ILE A 11 -6.51 -22.22 7.57
CA ILE A 11 -5.40 -21.70 8.38
C ILE A 11 -4.11 -21.97 7.58
N GLY A 12 -4.10 -21.50 6.33
CA GLY A 12 -2.93 -21.49 5.47
C GLY A 12 -2.03 -20.34 5.90
N LEU A 13 -0.74 -20.46 5.57
CA LEU A 13 0.21 -19.35 5.66
C LEU A 13 -0.43 -18.08 5.09
N PRO A 14 -0.21 -16.90 5.72
CA PRO A 14 -0.81 -15.67 5.24
C PRO A 14 -0.42 -15.46 3.78
N ALA A 15 -1.43 -15.22 2.92
CA ALA A 15 -1.24 -15.06 1.47
C ALA A 15 -0.27 -13.91 1.11
N HIS A 16 -0.04 -13.00 2.07
CA HIS A 16 0.86 -11.87 1.95
C HIS A 16 1.70 -11.71 3.23
N PRO A 17 2.96 -11.28 3.08
CA PRO A 17 3.60 -10.85 1.84
C PRO A 17 4.02 -12.04 0.96
N ASN A 18 3.92 -11.89 -0.36
CA ASN A 18 4.45 -12.81 -1.36
C ASN A 18 5.31 -12.05 -2.37
N GLU A 19 6.26 -12.73 -3.03
CA GLU A 19 7.18 -12.05 -3.93
C GLU A 19 6.48 -11.49 -5.18
N LEU A 20 5.51 -12.23 -5.73
CA LEU A 20 4.82 -11.86 -6.96
C LEU A 20 4.13 -10.48 -6.84
N ASP A 21 3.35 -10.28 -5.79
CA ASP A 21 2.62 -9.04 -5.57
C ASP A 21 3.55 -7.90 -5.15
N ARG A 22 4.62 -8.20 -4.39
CA ARG A 22 5.68 -7.20 -4.15
C ARG A 22 6.25 -6.67 -5.47
N ARG A 23 6.63 -7.57 -6.39
CA ARG A 23 7.16 -7.20 -7.72
C ARG A 23 6.14 -6.42 -8.56
N ARG A 24 4.84 -6.74 -8.43
CA ARG A 24 3.77 -5.99 -9.10
C ARG A 24 3.67 -4.56 -8.58
N ILE A 25 3.78 -4.36 -7.26
CA ILE A 25 3.78 -3.04 -6.65
C ILE A 25 5.02 -2.25 -7.09
N GLU A 26 6.22 -2.84 -6.98
CA GLU A 26 7.47 -2.22 -7.45
C GLU A 26 7.35 -1.77 -8.92
N ARG A 27 6.84 -2.64 -9.80
CA ARG A 27 6.64 -2.32 -11.22
C ARG A 27 5.62 -1.21 -11.42
N ALA A 28 4.50 -1.24 -10.69
CA ALA A 28 3.48 -0.20 -10.77
C ALA A 28 4.07 1.16 -10.37
N LEU A 29 4.83 1.21 -9.27
CA LEU A 29 5.51 2.43 -8.81
C LEU A 29 6.52 2.98 -9.84
N GLY A 30 7.07 2.13 -10.71
CA GLY A 30 7.90 2.57 -11.84
C GLY A 30 7.17 3.48 -12.84
N SER A 31 5.84 3.38 -12.91
CA SER A 31 4.98 4.16 -13.82
C SER A 31 4.28 5.36 -13.15
N ARG A 32 4.74 5.78 -11.96
CA ARG A 32 4.17 6.92 -11.22
C ARG A 32 4.15 8.19 -12.04
N LYS A 33 3.03 8.92 -11.97
CA LYS A 33 2.85 10.21 -12.64
C LYS A 33 3.51 11.37 -11.87
N ARG A 34 3.73 11.19 -10.57
CA ARG A 34 4.33 12.17 -9.65
C ARG A 34 5.56 11.59 -8.95
N TYR A 35 6.31 12.45 -8.26
CA TYR A 35 7.45 12.05 -7.42
C TYR A 35 8.53 11.25 -8.18
N ARG A 36 8.72 11.56 -9.46
CA ARG A 36 9.56 10.81 -10.41
C ARG A 36 11.06 10.84 -10.09
N TYR A 37 11.49 11.76 -9.22
CA TYR A 37 12.90 11.93 -8.85
C TYR A 37 13.32 11.13 -7.62
N VAL A 38 12.37 10.49 -6.92
CA VAL A 38 12.65 9.63 -5.76
C VAL A 38 12.32 8.18 -6.07
N SER A 39 13.15 7.30 -5.52
CA SER A 39 13.04 5.85 -5.70
C SER A 39 12.44 5.23 -4.44
N PRO A 40 11.15 4.89 -4.42
CA PRO A 40 10.52 4.22 -3.31
C PRO A 40 10.96 2.76 -3.24
N ILE A 41 10.91 2.21 -2.05
CA ILE A 41 11.19 0.82 -1.74
C ILE A 41 9.88 0.17 -1.26
N VAL A 42 9.69 -1.09 -1.61
CA VAL A 42 8.53 -1.88 -1.17
C VAL A 42 9.01 -2.99 -0.25
N SER A 43 8.63 -2.88 1.02
CA SER A 43 8.98 -3.82 2.08
C SER A 43 7.77 -4.70 2.40
N GLY A 44 7.98 -6.02 2.56
CA GLY A 44 6.93 -6.93 3.01
C GLY A 44 6.66 -6.74 4.50
N VAL A 45 5.39 -6.60 4.88
CA VAL A 45 4.95 -6.51 6.28
C VAL A 45 3.83 -7.51 6.52
N THR A 46 3.49 -7.76 7.79
CA THR A 46 2.39 -8.67 8.13
C THR A 46 1.11 -8.25 7.43
N GLY A 47 0.56 -9.16 6.61
CA GLY A 47 -0.70 -8.93 5.88
C GLY A 47 -0.58 -8.03 4.66
N GLY A 48 0.62 -7.60 4.23
CA GLY A 48 0.72 -6.66 3.12
C GLY A 48 2.11 -6.11 2.81
N TYR A 49 2.14 -4.86 2.35
CA TYR A 49 3.35 -4.18 1.89
C TYR A 49 3.38 -2.72 2.35
N LEU A 50 4.54 -2.30 2.86
CA LEU A 50 4.86 -0.92 3.15
C LEU A 50 5.63 -0.33 1.97
N VAL A 51 5.21 0.85 1.54
CA VAL A 51 5.93 1.67 0.56
C VAL A 51 6.61 2.79 1.32
N GLU A 52 7.93 2.84 1.20
CA GLU A 52 8.78 3.86 1.82
C GLU A 52 9.46 4.65 0.71
N SER A 53 9.74 5.93 0.93
CA SER A 53 10.42 6.73 -0.09
C SER A 53 11.20 7.88 0.52
N PRO A 54 12.34 8.26 -0.07
CA PRO A 54 12.99 9.52 0.27
C PRO A 54 12.04 10.68 0.11
N CYS A 55 12.05 11.60 1.07
CA CYS A 55 11.20 12.76 1.03
C CYS A 55 11.68 13.74 -0.03
N CYS A 56 10.83 14.03 -1.01
CA CYS A 56 11.15 14.97 -2.09
C CYS A 56 10.90 16.44 -1.74
N SER A 57 10.38 16.75 -0.55
CA SER A 57 10.04 18.11 -0.12
C SER A 57 10.72 18.45 1.19
N ARG A 58 11.53 19.51 1.16
CA ARG A 58 12.17 20.07 2.36
C ARG A 58 11.16 20.61 3.39
N ASN A 59 9.90 20.80 3.01
CA ASN A 59 8.85 21.23 3.94
C ASN A 59 8.32 20.08 4.82
N ILE A 60 8.56 18.83 4.41
CA ILE A 60 8.09 17.64 5.12
C ILE A 60 9.22 17.10 6.00
N ASP A 61 10.39 16.94 5.40
CA ASP A 61 11.63 16.63 6.11
C ASP A 61 12.75 17.48 5.52
N ALA A 62 13.30 18.37 6.34
CA ALA A 62 14.39 19.27 5.95
C ALA A 62 15.68 18.50 5.60
N GLU A 63 15.88 17.33 6.22
CA GLU A 63 17.02 16.44 5.98
C GLU A 63 16.79 15.50 4.78
N GLY A 64 15.56 15.44 4.25
CA GLY A 64 15.22 14.59 3.10
C GLY A 64 15.25 13.09 3.39
N GLY A 65 14.96 12.70 4.65
CA GLY A 65 14.91 11.33 5.11
C GLY A 65 13.83 10.49 4.45
N VAL A 66 13.79 9.21 4.83
CA VAL A 66 12.81 8.24 4.31
C VAL A 66 11.50 8.39 5.08
N ILE A 67 10.40 8.48 4.35
CA ILE A 67 9.05 8.58 4.91
C ILE A 67 8.21 7.35 4.54
N ASP A 68 7.27 7.02 5.43
CA ASP A 68 6.22 6.04 5.20
C ASP A 68 5.18 6.62 4.22
N VAL A 69 5.13 6.11 2.99
CA VAL A 69 4.25 6.68 1.96
C VAL A 69 2.86 6.04 1.99
N ALA A 70 2.81 4.71 1.95
CA ALA A 70 1.56 3.98 1.84
C ALA A 70 1.70 2.58 2.43
N LEU A 71 0.60 2.08 3.00
CA LEU A 71 0.49 0.70 3.45
C LEU A 71 -0.63 0.02 2.66
N LEU A 72 -0.27 -1.04 1.92
CA LEU A 72 -1.23 -1.90 1.22
C LEU A 72 -1.45 -3.15 2.06
N HIS A 73 -2.64 -3.29 2.64
CA HIS A 73 -2.98 -4.44 3.48
C HIS A 73 -4.05 -5.31 2.79
N HIS A 74 -3.79 -6.60 2.67
CA HIS A 74 -4.76 -7.55 2.16
C HIS A 74 -5.71 -7.99 3.28
N ASP A 75 -7.00 -7.74 3.08
CA ASP A 75 -8.07 -8.25 3.92
C ASP A 75 -8.53 -9.62 3.38
N ALA A 76 -8.06 -10.68 4.04
CA ALA A 76 -8.40 -12.05 3.65
C ALA A 76 -9.88 -12.37 3.79
N ALA A 77 -10.59 -11.76 4.74
CA ALA A 77 -12.01 -12.00 4.96
C ALA A 77 -12.87 -11.38 3.84
N GLY A 78 -12.49 -10.18 3.40
CA GLY A 78 -13.17 -9.46 2.33
C GLY A 78 -12.61 -9.70 0.93
N ALA A 79 -11.54 -10.50 0.78
CA ALA A 79 -10.77 -10.67 -0.45
C ALA A 79 -10.44 -9.33 -1.13
N SER A 80 -10.02 -8.34 -0.34
CA SER A 80 -9.84 -6.95 -0.79
C SER A 80 -8.53 -6.35 -0.30
N TRP A 81 -8.12 -5.25 -0.93
CA TRP A 81 -6.92 -4.49 -0.62
C TRP A 81 -7.31 -3.17 0.02
N LYS A 82 -6.86 -2.94 1.24
CA LYS A 82 -6.96 -1.66 1.93
C LYS A 82 -5.70 -0.86 1.65
N LEU A 83 -5.88 0.34 1.11
CA LEU A 83 -4.80 1.29 0.91
C LEU A 83 -4.88 2.33 2.04
N PHE A 84 -3.80 2.44 2.80
CA PHE A 84 -3.65 3.44 3.83
C PHE A 84 -2.60 4.46 3.42
N ARG A 85 -2.82 5.71 3.84
CA ARG A 85 -1.82 6.78 3.79
C ARG A 85 -1.30 7.07 5.20
N LYS A 86 -0.08 7.58 5.29
CA LYS A 86 0.44 8.10 6.54
C LYS A 86 0.04 9.56 6.68
N ASP A 87 -0.54 9.95 7.82
CA ASP A 87 -0.57 11.35 8.22
C ASP A 87 0.74 11.67 8.94
N HIS A 88 1.65 12.36 8.25
CA HIS A 88 2.96 12.72 8.79
C HIS A 88 2.92 13.75 9.91
N LYS A 89 1.79 14.43 10.14
CA LYS A 89 1.63 15.34 11.29
C LYS A 89 1.38 14.58 12.58
N THR A 90 0.56 13.54 12.51
CA THR A 90 0.14 12.75 13.69
C THR A 90 0.88 11.41 13.81
N GLY A 91 1.53 10.97 12.74
CA GLY A 91 2.14 9.65 12.62
C GLY A 91 1.11 8.52 12.43
N ALA A 92 -0.16 8.83 12.27
CA ALA A 92 -1.23 7.84 12.18
C ALA A 92 -1.35 7.26 10.75
N TRP A 93 -1.80 6.00 10.68
CA TRP A 93 -2.22 5.38 9.42
C TRP A 93 -3.71 5.61 9.23
N GLU A 94 -4.08 6.20 8.08
CA GLU A 94 -5.47 6.48 7.74
C GLU A 94 -5.91 5.70 6.51
N LEU A 95 -7.10 5.09 6.58
CA LEU A 95 -7.66 4.36 5.46
C LEU A 95 -7.99 5.34 4.33
N HIS A 96 -7.29 5.21 3.21
CA HIS A 96 -7.57 5.99 2.00
C HIS A 96 -8.64 5.33 1.14
N GLY A 97 -8.62 4.00 1.02
CA GLY A 97 -9.59 3.29 0.18
C GLY A 97 -9.54 1.77 0.30
N VAL A 98 -10.59 1.12 -0.22
CA VAL A 98 -10.70 -0.34 -0.31
C VAL A 98 -10.92 -0.72 -1.77
N HIS A 99 -10.13 -1.68 -2.25
CA HIS A 99 -10.08 -2.06 -3.65
C HIS A 99 -10.16 -3.57 -3.81
N GLN A 100 -10.91 -4.05 -4.81
CA GLN A 100 -11.03 -5.49 -5.07
C GLN A 100 -9.76 -6.10 -5.68
N ARG A 101 -8.88 -5.28 -6.25
CA ARG A 101 -7.66 -5.71 -6.93
C ARG A 101 -6.48 -4.85 -6.50
N LEU A 102 -5.32 -5.49 -6.34
CA LEU A 102 -4.06 -4.80 -6.05
C LEU A 102 -3.75 -3.72 -7.09
N ALA A 103 -3.99 -4.02 -8.37
CA ALA A 103 -3.79 -3.07 -9.47
C ALA A 103 -4.57 -1.76 -9.26
N SER A 104 -5.81 -1.84 -8.81
CA SER A 104 -6.64 -0.65 -8.56
C SER A 104 -6.12 0.18 -7.39
N ALA A 105 -5.58 -0.44 -6.34
CA ALA A 105 -4.93 0.28 -5.25
C ALA A 105 -3.63 0.96 -5.74
N THR A 106 -2.83 0.27 -6.54
CA THR A 106 -1.59 0.83 -7.10
C THR A 106 -1.84 1.93 -8.13
N ASP A 107 -2.95 1.88 -8.88
CA ASP A 107 -3.33 2.95 -9.81
C ASP A 107 -3.63 4.27 -9.08
N VAL A 108 -4.33 4.19 -7.94
CA VAL A 108 -4.58 5.33 -7.06
C VAL A 108 -3.27 5.91 -6.53
N LEU A 109 -2.41 5.05 -5.96
CA LEU A 109 -1.11 5.45 -5.45
C LEU A 109 -0.21 6.06 -6.54
N ASN A 110 -0.30 5.56 -7.78
CA ASN A 110 0.49 6.05 -8.91
C ASN A 110 0.04 7.40 -9.45
N ALA A 111 -1.27 7.64 -9.43
CA ALA A 111 -1.85 8.89 -9.90
C ALA A 111 -1.71 10.00 -8.86
N ASP A 112 -1.92 9.67 -7.58
CA ASP A 112 -1.96 10.58 -6.42
C ASP A 112 -2.41 12.02 -6.79
N PRO A 113 -3.65 12.18 -7.29
CA PRO A 113 -4.12 13.46 -7.80
C PRO A 113 -4.20 14.52 -6.68
N GLU A 114 -4.58 14.08 -5.48
CA GLU A 114 -4.74 14.90 -4.27
C GLU A 114 -3.41 15.14 -3.53
N ARG A 115 -2.33 14.46 -3.94
CA ARG A 115 -0.98 14.59 -3.39
C ARG A 115 -0.94 14.26 -1.90
N VAL A 116 -1.56 13.16 -1.48
CA VAL A 116 -1.79 12.81 -0.07
C VAL A 116 -0.83 11.74 0.47
N PHE A 117 -0.03 11.11 -0.39
CA PHE A 117 0.86 10.00 0.01
C PHE A 117 2.30 10.46 0.27
N TRP A 118 2.87 11.32 -0.58
CA TRP A 118 4.19 11.94 -0.38
C TRP A 118 4.03 13.36 0.23
N GLN A 119 3.47 13.42 1.44
CA GLN A 119 3.29 14.63 2.26
C GLN A 119 4.11 14.60 3.54
#